data_AF-A0A925VWZ6-F1
#
_entry.id   AF-A0A925VWZ6-F1
#
_cell.length_a   1.000
_cell.length_b   1.000
_cell.length_c   1.000
_cell.angle_alpha   90.00
_cell.angle_beta   90.00
_cell.angle_gamma   90.00
#
_symmetry.space_group_name_H-M   'P 1'
#
loop_
_entity.id
_entity.type
_entity.pdbx_description
1 polymer ?
#
loop_
_entity_poly.entity_id
_entity_poly.type
_entity_poly.pdbx_seq_one_letter_code
_entity_poly.pdbx_strand_id
1 'polypeptide(L)'
;MKLTRISRVAQLVSTASFATLLSAGSDLAAQAAKAASASAKFPLTRPELSDYAETSRYDDVIAYMKLMAAANPQIHLKTYGYTYEGRALPLAVIGAPGSSAAQVIATGKTRVYIQANIHAGEVEGKEAVLWLLRSIAKGERNE
;
A
#
# COMPACT_ATOMS: atom_id res chain seq x y z
N MET A 1 -39.03 28.66 72.13
CA MET A 1 -37.78 28.75 72.91
C MET A 1 -36.66 29.11 71.93
N LYS A 2 -36.06 30.31 72.05
CA LYS A 2 -35.02 30.84 71.15
C LYS A 2 -33.63 30.37 71.61
N LEU A 3 -32.81 29.82 70.70
CA LEU A 3 -31.34 29.79 70.76
C LEU A 3 -30.84 29.98 69.31
N THR A 4 -30.23 31.07 68.85
CA THR A 4 -28.95 31.77 69.13
C THR A 4 -27.72 31.22 68.36
N ARG A 5 -27.32 32.02 67.34
CA ARG A 5 -25.97 32.35 66.77
C ARG A 5 -25.14 31.31 65.98
N ILE A 6 -24.84 31.59 64.69
CA ILE A 6 -23.67 32.25 64.04
C ILE A 6 -22.48 31.31 63.81
N SER A 7 -22.10 31.08 62.54
CA SER A 7 -20.77 31.43 61.98
C SER A 7 -20.65 31.07 60.49
N ARG A 8 -20.17 32.04 59.70
CA ARG A 8 -19.83 31.94 58.27
C ARG A 8 -18.57 31.09 58.06
N VAL A 9 -18.56 30.22 57.04
CA VAL A 9 -17.33 29.88 56.31
C VAL A 9 -17.70 29.74 54.83
N ALA A 10 -17.00 30.50 54.00
CA ALA A 10 -17.07 30.44 52.55
C ALA A 10 -16.31 29.21 52.04
N GLN A 11 -16.82 28.54 51.00
CA GLN A 11 -16.02 27.64 50.19
C GLN A 11 -16.47 27.68 48.72
N LEU A 12 -15.60 28.28 47.89
CA LEU A 12 -15.48 28.07 46.46
C LEU A 12 -15.23 26.58 46.17
N VAL A 13 -15.89 25.99 45.16
CA VAL A 13 -15.35 24.94 44.27
C VAL A 13 -16.14 25.03 42.95
N SER A 14 -15.58 25.69 41.92
CA SER A 14 -14.83 25.12 40.80
C SER A 14 -15.69 24.41 39.75
N THR A 15 -15.92 25.10 38.63
CA THR A 15 -16.25 24.53 37.33
C THR A 15 -15.05 23.72 36.84
N ALA A 16 -15.18 22.39 36.78
CA ALA A 16 -14.19 21.54 36.11
C ALA A 16 -14.83 20.85 34.90
N SER A 17 -14.33 21.26 33.74
CA SER A 17 -14.60 20.80 32.39
C SER A 17 -14.69 19.28 32.27
N PHE A 18 -15.79 18.78 31.72
CA PHE A 18 -15.94 17.39 31.30
C PHE A 18 -15.75 17.32 29.79
N ALA A 19 -14.50 17.38 29.32
CA ALA A 19 -14.19 17.25 27.90
C ALA A 19 -12.76 16.76 27.68
N THR A 20 -12.52 15.45 27.86
CA THR A 20 -11.42 14.72 27.21
C THR A 20 -11.44 13.25 27.65
N LEU A 21 -12.16 12.38 26.94
CA LEU A 21 -11.97 10.92 27.06
C LEU A 21 -12.53 10.14 25.85
N LEU A 22 -12.51 10.73 24.65
CA LEU A 22 -12.94 10.07 23.41
C LEU A 22 -11.88 10.03 22.29
N SER A 23 -10.63 10.45 22.53
CA SER A 23 -9.55 10.44 21.52
C SER A 23 -8.57 9.26 21.66
N ALA A 24 -8.43 8.67 22.83
CA ALA A 24 -7.44 7.59 23.04
C ALA A 24 -7.78 6.28 22.28
N GLY A 25 -9.06 6.01 22.02
CA GLY A 25 -9.50 4.79 21.33
C GLY A 25 -9.24 4.80 19.82
N SER A 26 -9.34 5.96 19.16
CA SER A 26 -9.07 6.10 17.73
C SER A 26 -7.58 5.95 17.41
N ASP A 27 -6.72 6.47 18.29
CA ASP A 27 -5.26 6.40 18.10
C ASP A 27 -4.76 4.96 18.26
N LEU A 28 -5.27 4.20 19.24
CA LEU A 28 -4.94 2.79 19.42
C LEU A 28 -5.40 1.92 18.23
N ALA A 29 -6.60 2.18 17.69
CA ALA A 29 -7.11 1.46 16.52
C ALA A 29 -6.31 1.78 15.25
N ALA A 30 -5.94 3.04 15.05
CA ALA A 30 -5.09 3.46 13.93
C ALA A 30 -3.66 2.89 14.05
N GLN A 31 -3.10 2.86 15.25
CA GLN A 31 -1.79 2.27 15.52
C GLN A 31 -1.80 0.75 15.32
N ALA A 32 -2.86 0.06 15.74
CA ALA A 32 -3.03 -1.38 15.53
C ALA A 32 -3.24 -1.72 14.04
N ALA A 33 -3.99 -0.91 13.29
CA ALA A 33 -4.14 -1.08 11.84
C ALA A 33 -2.81 -0.85 11.09
N LYS A 34 -2.02 0.14 11.52
CA LYS A 34 -0.68 0.42 10.97
C LYS A 34 0.32 -0.69 11.32
N ALA A 35 0.23 -1.26 12.52
CA ALA A 35 1.06 -2.40 12.95
C ALA A 35 0.65 -3.72 12.25
N ALA A 36 -0.65 -3.96 12.03
CA ALA A 36 -1.14 -5.10 11.26
C ALA A 36 -0.72 -5.00 9.78
N SER A 37 -0.74 -3.78 9.22
CA SER A 37 -0.14 -3.49 7.91
C SER A 37 1.36 -3.76 7.87
N ALA A 38 2.11 -3.47 8.94
CA ALA A 38 3.54 -3.71 9.02
C ALA A 38 3.92 -5.21 9.18
N SER A 39 2.98 -6.07 9.60
CA SER A 39 3.22 -7.50 9.84
C SER A 39 2.82 -8.41 8.67
N ALA A 40 2.14 -7.89 7.64
CA ALA A 40 1.78 -8.69 6.48
C ALA A 40 3.05 -9.03 5.67
N LYS A 41 3.45 -10.31 5.67
CA LYS A 41 4.54 -10.79 4.81
C LYS A 41 4.11 -10.62 3.35
N PHE A 42 4.78 -9.72 2.62
CA PHE A 42 4.55 -9.58 1.19
C PHE A 42 4.95 -10.87 0.46
N PRO A 43 4.23 -11.25 -0.61
CA PRO A 43 4.59 -12.39 -1.45
C PRO A 43 6.04 -12.34 -1.94
N LEU A 44 6.68 -13.50 -1.97
CA LEU A 44 8.00 -13.73 -2.57
C LEU A 44 7.86 -14.14 -4.04
N THR A 45 8.85 -13.82 -4.88
CA THR A 45 8.90 -14.30 -6.27
C THR A 45 9.28 -15.79 -6.31
N ARG A 46 9.11 -16.45 -7.47
CA ARG A 46 9.50 -17.86 -7.64
C ARG A 46 10.97 -18.11 -7.29
N PRO A 47 11.95 -17.29 -7.74
CA PRO A 47 13.33 -17.40 -7.28
C PRO A 47 13.46 -17.32 -5.76
N GLU A 48 12.84 -16.35 -5.10
CA GLU A 48 12.96 -16.21 -3.64
C GLU A 48 12.37 -17.40 -2.87
N LEU A 49 11.32 -18.04 -3.41
CA LEU A 49 10.71 -19.24 -2.80
C LEU A 49 11.56 -20.50 -3.00
N SER A 50 12.39 -20.55 -4.03
CA SER A 50 13.21 -21.71 -4.39
C SER A 50 14.69 -21.56 -4.03
N ASP A 51 15.04 -20.56 -3.21
CA ASP A 51 16.43 -20.19 -2.94
C ASP A 51 17.24 -19.97 -4.25
N TYR A 52 16.60 -19.29 -5.20
CA TYR A 52 17.11 -18.91 -6.51
C TYR A 52 17.46 -20.09 -7.44
N ALA A 53 16.98 -21.31 -7.14
CA ALA A 53 17.14 -22.47 -8.00
C ALA A 53 16.20 -22.46 -9.24
N GLU A 54 15.13 -21.67 -9.21
CA GLU A 54 14.13 -21.58 -10.28
C GLU A 54 13.85 -20.13 -10.68
N THR A 55 13.32 -19.94 -11.91
CA THR A 55 12.90 -18.63 -12.43
C THR A 55 11.39 -18.55 -12.59
N SER A 56 10.82 -17.35 -12.53
CA SER A 56 9.36 -17.18 -12.62
C SER A 56 8.86 -17.52 -14.02
N ARG A 57 7.84 -18.37 -14.10
CA ARG A 57 7.08 -18.63 -15.34
C ARG A 57 6.04 -17.52 -15.56
N TYR A 58 5.40 -17.53 -16.72
CA TYR A 58 4.36 -16.56 -17.06
C TYR A 58 3.28 -16.45 -15.98
N ASP A 59 2.73 -17.59 -15.52
CA ASP A 59 1.66 -17.58 -14.52
C ASP A 59 2.12 -17.07 -13.15
N ASP A 60 3.38 -17.36 -12.76
CA ASP A 60 3.98 -16.81 -11.53
C ASP A 60 3.99 -15.27 -11.60
N VAL A 61 4.42 -14.71 -12.74
CA VAL A 61 4.50 -13.26 -12.99
C VAL A 61 3.11 -12.63 -12.92
N ILE A 62 2.12 -13.21 -13.61
CA ILE A 62 0.75 -12.68 -13.64
C ILE A 62 0.13 -12.71 -12.24
N ALA A 63 0.27 -13.82 -11.52
CA ALA A 63 -0.24 -13.95 -10.16
C ALA A 63 0.42 -12.93 -9.23
N TYR A 64 1.73 -12.78 -9.30
CA TYR A 64 2.48 -11.83 -8.48
C TYR A 64 2.06 -10.39 -8.76
N MET A 65 1.94 -9.98 -10.03
CA MET A 65 1.49 -8.63 -10.40
C MET A 65 0.08 -8.33 -9.85
N LYS A 66 -0.84 -9.30 -9.91
CA LYS A 66 -2.20 -9.17 -9.34
C LYS A 66 -2.17 -8.96 -7.83
N LEU A 67 -1.31 -9.70 -7.12
CA LEU A 67 -1.13 -9.52 -5.67
C LEU A 67 -0.59 -8.12 -5.33
N MET A 68 0.36 -7.60 -6.12
CA MET A 68 0.88 -6.24 -5.91
C MET A 68 -0.19 -5.17 -6.15
N ALA A 69 -1.00 -5.33 -7.21
CA ALA A 69 -2.10 -4.42 -7.49
C ALA A 69 -3.22 -4.46 -6.45
N ALA A 70 -3.47 -5.63 -5.85
CA ALA A 70 -4.40 -5.76 -4.73
C ALA A 70 -3.87 -5.11 -3.45
N ALA A 71 -2.55 -5.07 -3.27
CA ALA A 71 -1.90 -4.50 -2.09
C ALA A 71 -1.77 -2.97 -2.14
N ASN A 72 -1.69 -2.36 -3.33
CA ASN A 72 -1.57 -0.91 -3.48
C ASN A 72 -2.47 -0.37 -4.61
N PRO A 73 -3.45 0.52 -4.30
CA PRO A 73 -4.40 1.06 -5.28
C PRO A 73 -3.76 1.96 -6.35
N GLN A 74 -2.49 2.38 -6.18
CA GLN A 74 -1.75 3.13 -7.19
C GLN A 74 -1.23 2.27 -8.36
N ILE A 75 -1.32 0.94 -8.24
CA ILE A 75 -0.87 0.00 -9.27
C ILE A 75 -2.07 -0.42 -10.11
N HIS A 76 -2.16 0.10 -11.33
CA HIS A 76 -3.23 -0.23 -12.26
C HIS A 76 -2.72 -1.20 -13.32
N LEU A 77 -3.19 -2.45 -13.27
CA LEU A 77 -2.86 -3.44 -14.29
C LEU A 77 -3.70 -3.26 -15.55
N LYS A 78 -3.09 -3.51 -16.70
CA LYS A 78 -3.79 -3.69 -17.96
C LYS A 78 -3.03 -4.63 -18.88
N THR A 79 -3.73 -5.18 -19.85
CA THR A 79 -3.12 -5.84 -21.00
C THR A 79 -2.82 -4.78 -22.05
N TYR A 80 -1.59 -4.76 -22.59
CA TYR A 80 -1.21 -3.82 -23.66
C TYR A 80 -1.13 -4.47 -25.05
N GLY A 81 -1.28 -5.78 -25.12
CA GLY A 81 -1.31 -6.56 -26.35
C GLY A 81 -1.35 -8.05 -26.05
N TYR A 82 -1.23 -8.85 -27.10
CA TYR A 82 -1.14 -10.30 -27.00
C TYR A 82 0.08 -10.78 -27.77
N THR A 83 0.71 -11.86 -27.29
CA THR A 83 1.77 -12.54 -28.04
C THR A 83 1.20 -13.19 -29.29
N TYR A 84 2.09 -13.66 -30.17
CA TYR A 84 1.70 -14.49 -31.32
C TYR A 84 0.89 -15.74 -30.90
N GLU A 85 1.26 -16.36 -29.78
CA GLU A 85 0.56 -17.52 -29.21
C GLU A 85 -0.70 -17.13 -28.39
N GLY A 86 -1.13 -15.86 -28.45
CA GLY A 86 -2.36 -15.39 -27.81
C GLY A 86 -2.26 -15.14 -26.31
N ARG A 87 -1.06 -15.14 -25.70
CA ARG A 87 -0.90 -14.81 -24.26
C ARG A 87 -0.99 -13.31 -24.05
N ALA A 88 -1.73 -12.89 -23.02
CA ALA A 88 -1.84 -11.47 -22.67
C ALA A 88 -0.48 -10.92 -22.23
N LEU A 89 -0.09 -9.76 -22.75
CA LEU A 89 1.10 -9.03 -22.34
C LEU A 89 0.74 -8.05 -21.21
N PRO A 90 1.19 -8.27 -19.96
CA PRO A 90 0.81 -7.46 -18.83
C PRO A 90 1.59 -6.14 -18.76
N LEU A 91 0.94 -5.08 -18.30
CA LEU A 91 1.53 -3.78 -17.99
C LEU A 91 0.99 -3.28 -16.65
N ALA A 92 1.87 -2.82 -15.78
CA ALA A 92 1.52 -2.06 -14.58
C ALA A 92 1.71 -0.56 -14.86
N VAL A 93 0.63 0.22 -14.70
CA VAL A 93 0.65 1.68 -14.77
C VAL A 93 0.61 2.22 -13.35
N ILE A 94 1.58 3.08 -13.00
CA ILE A 94 1.79 3.59 -11.65
C ILE A 94 1.92 5.11 -11.73
N GLY A 95 1.37 5.84 -10.75
CA GLY A 95 1.51 7.30 -10.65
C GLY A 95 0.49 8.12 -11.44
N ALA A 96 -0.50 7.46 -12.05
CA ALA A 96 -1.69 8.02 -12.68
C ALA A 96 -2.95 7.50 -11.96
N PRO A 97 -4.11 8.17 -12.07
CA PRO A 97 -5.37 7.72 -11.43
C PRO A 97 -5.99 6.48 -12.08
N GLY A 98 -5.37 5.94 -13.13
CA GLY A 98 -5.81 4.75 -13.85
C GLY A 98 -4.83 4.38 -14.96
N SER A 99 -5.17 3.34 -15.72
CA SER A 99 -4.28 2.74 -16.74
C SER A 99 -4.58 3.18 -18.18
N SER A 100 -5.58 4.04 -18.39
CA SER A 100 -5.87 4.56 -19.74
C SER A 100 -4.83 5.58 -20.20
N ALA A 101 -4.58 5.65 -21.50
CA ALA A 101 -3.63 6.62 -22.05
C ALA A 101 -4.03 8.07 -21.72
N ALA A 102 -5.33 8.38 -21.77
CA ALA A 102 -5.85 9.70 -21.42
C ALA A 102 -5.55 10.07 -19.95
N GLN A 103 -5.78 9.15 -19.01
CA GLN A 103 -5.47 9.37 -17.59
C GLN A 103 -3.97 9.58 -17.37
N VAL A 104 -3.12 8.78 -18.03
CA VAL A 104 -1.66 8.91 -17.92
C VAL A 104 -1.16 10.24 -18.49
N ILE A 105 -1.64 10.63 -19.68
CA ILE A 105 -1.25 11.89 -20.34
C ILE A 105 -1.69 13.11 -19.50
N ALA A 106 -2.91 13.06 -18.95
CA ALA A 106 -3.46 14.16 -18.14
C ALA A 106 -2.66 14.46 -16.87
N THR A 107 -1.81 13.53 -16.40
CA THR A 107 -0.94 13.79 -15.24
C THR A 107 0.13 14.85 -15.49
N GLY A 108 0.50 15.10 -16.76
CA GLY A 108 1.62 15.98 -17.13
C GLY A 108 3.01 15.50 -16.66
N LYS A 109 3.10 14.34 -16.02
CA LYS A 109 4.36 13.78 -15.50
C LYS A 109 5.25 13.25 -16.63
N THR A 110 6.56 13.26 -16.41
CA THR A 110 7.50 12.48 -17.23
C THR A 110 7.13 11.00 -17.15
N ARG A 111 6.98 10.37 -18.31
CA ARG A 111 6.61 8.94 -18.42
C ARG A 111 7.88 8.13 -18.66
N VAL A 112 8.13 7.15 -17.80
CA VAL A 112 9.25 6.22 -17.92
C VAL A 112 8.68 4.84 -18.23
N TYR A 113 9.22 4.20 -19.26
CA TYR A 113 8.86 2.82 -19.62
C TYR A 113 10.00 1.88 -19.23
N ILE A 114 9.66 0.83 -18.50
CA ILE A 114 10.60 -0.21 -18.07
C ILE A 114 10.07 -1.54 -18.62
N GLN A 115 10.90 -2.19 -19.42
CA GLN A 115 10.64 -3.52 -19.96
C GLN A 115 11.82 -4.43 -19.63
N ALA A 116 11.51 -5.68 -19.31
CA ALA A 116 12.52 -6.70 -19.07
C ALA A 116 12.13 -8.04 -19.71
N ASN A 117 13.12 -8.93 -19.86
CA ASN A 117 12.96 -10.28 -20.40
C ASN A 117 12.33 -10.31 -21.80
N ILE A 118 12.78 -9.40 -22.69
CA ILE A 118 12.43 -9.45 -24.11
C ILE A 118 13.06 -10.67 -24.79
N HIS A 119 14.24 -11.10 -24.33
CA HIS A 119 14.83 -12.38 -24.64
C HIS A 119 14.48 -13.39 -23.55
N ALA A 120 13.93 -14.55 -23.93
CA ALA A 120 13.38 -15.51 -22.98
C ALA A 120 14.40 -16.04 -21.95
N GLY A 121 15.69 -16.09 -22.31
CA GLY A 121 16.77 -16.57 -21.43
C GLY A 121 17.30 -15.54 -20.42
N GLU A 122 17.06 -14.24 -20.64
CA GLU A 122 17.53 -13.14 -19.79
C GLU A 122 16.47 -12.80 -18.74
N VAL A 123 16.36 -13.68 -17.75
CA VAL A 123 15.26 -13.68 -16.77
C VAL A 123 15.47 -12.70 -15.61
N GLU A 124 16.71 -12.38 -15.28
CA GLU A 124 17.09 -11.57 -14.12
C GLU A 124 16.45 -10.17 -14.13
N GLY A 125 16.35 -9.55 -15.31
CA GLY A 125 15.67 -8.26 -15.44
C GLY A 125 14.19 -8.32 -15.05
N LYS A 126 13.47 -9.39 -15.40
CA LYS A 126 12.05 -9.55 -15.04
C LYS A 126 11.89 -9.70 -13.54
N GLU A 127 12.75 -10.49 -12.90
CA GLU A 127 12.71 -10.66 -11.45
C GLU A 127 13.01 -9.33 -10.73
N ALA A 128 14.00 -8.57 -11.20
CA ALA A 128 14.32 -7.24 -10.67
C ALA A 128 13.15 -6.25 -10.79
N VAL A 129 12.44 -6.24 -11.91
CA VAL A 129 11.25 -5.39 -12.09
C VAL A 129 10.08 -5.84 -11.20
N LEU A 130 9.92 -7.14 -10.92
CA LEU A 130 8.93 -7.63 -9.95
C LEU A 130 9.27 -7.20 -8.52
N TRP A 131 10.55 -7.15 -8.16
CA TRP A 131 10.99 -6.59 -6.87
C TRP A 131 10.71 -5.09 -6.76
N LEU A 132 10.96 -4.32 -7.83
CA LEU A 132 10.60 -2.91 -7.89
C LEU A 132 9.08 -2.74 -7.69
N LEU A 133 8.27 -3.55 -8.37
CA LEU A 133 6.81 -3.51 -8.23
C LEU A 133 6.37 -3.80 -6.79
N ARG A 134 7.02 -4.75 -6.11
CA ARG A 134 6.76 -5.03 -4.68
C ARG A 134 7.18 -3.89 -3.77
N SER A 135 8.31 -3.24 -4.03
CA SER A 135 8.75 -2.05 -3.28
C SER A 135 7.72 -0.92 -3.38
N ILE A 136 7.16 -0.69 -4.58
CA ILE A 136 6.04 0.24 -4.79
C ILE A 136 4.78 -0.24 -4.06
N ALA A 137 4.44 -1.53 -4.15
CA ALA A 137 3.26 -2.07 -3.48
C ALA A 137 3.32 -1.93 -1.94
N LYS A 138 4.52 -1.98 -1.36
CA LYS A 138 4.78 -1.70 0.06
C LYS A 138 4.72 -0.22 0.43
N GLY A 139 4.68 0.68 -0.55
CA GLY A 139 4.73 2.12 -0.34
C GLY A 139 6.13 2.67 -0.07
N GLU A 140 7.19 1.89 -0.35
CA GLU A 140 8.59 2.31 -0.16
C GLU A 140 9.05 3.36 -1.19
N ARG A 141 8.18 3.71 -2.16
CA ARG A 141 8.47 4.57 -3.32
C ARG A 141 7.40 5.66 -3.53
N ASN A 142 6.78 6.13 -2.45
CA ASN A 142 5.64 7.06 -2.48
C ASN A 142 6.03 8.56 -2.51
N GLU A 143 7.31 8.88 -2.70
CA GLU A 143 7.80 10.28 -2.78
C GLU A 143 7.37 10.99 -4.06
#